data_AF-A0A7R9PZR1-F1
#
_entry.id   AF-A0A7R9PZR1-F1
#
_cell.length_a   1.000
_cell.length_b   1.000
_cell.length_c   1.000
_cell.angle_alpha   90.00
_cell.angle_beta   90.00
_cell.angle_gamma   90.00
#
_symmetry.space_group_name_H-M   'P 1'
#
loop_
_entity.id
_entity.type
_entity.pdbx_description
1 polymer ?
#
loop_
_entity_poly.entity_id
_entity_poly.type
_entity_poly.pdbx_seq_one_letter_code
_entity_poly.pdbx_strand_id
1 'polypeptide(L)'
;MSFRDRGHGLYRIWAGPKDTLVILYRADTVEVIKERKTEFMRKMNEKGNNSLDEVMEELGSKRKLAFLDSLLVHHIRNPREFTESDIREEVDTFMFEGHDTTAAAIQFSLILIGLDNNVQVKIHEEMDAIFGDDMCRDITTDDLRQMRYLEQCIKEALRLYPSVPYIARENQQDFSIGEHVIPKGSTCVPMIYMLHRDPKVFPNPEVYDPNRFASDGPDVQSRHPYAYVPFSAGPRNCIGQKFALLEEKALLAAILRRYRIRCLIHRDQLVLDIAAILKPHSKIPMSFVIKERKNEIMKKMSKKGNNSLNEVMEELGSKRKLAFLDSLLVHHIRNPREFTENDIREEVDTFMFEGHDTTAGAIQFSLILIGLDDSVQAKIHKEMDGIFGDDMCRDITTDDLRQMRYLEQCIKEALRLYPSVPLIARQNEQDFSIGEHVIPKGSTCMVLFYMLHRDPKVFPNPEVYDPNRFASDGPDVQSRHPYAYVPFSAGPRNCIGQKFALLEEKALLAAILRRYRILCLIHRDQLELDIAAVLKPRSKIPMSFTKRF
;
A
#
# COMPACT_ATOMS: atom_id res chain seq x y z
N MET A 1 -37.18 1.64 -38.64
CA MET A 1 -37.36 0.82 -37.41
C MET A 1 -35.97 0.52 -36.85
N SER A 2 -35.79 0.56 -35.53
CA SER A 2 -34.54 0.23 -34.80
C SER A 2 -33.30 1.11 -35.09
N PHE A 3 -32.90 1.93 -34.11
CA PHE A 3 -31.57 2.54 -34.05
C PHE A 3 -30.58 1.46 -33.59
N ARG A 4 -29.65 1.04 -34.46
CA ARG A 4 -28.51 0.19 -34.07
C ARG A 4 -27.15 0.67 -34.60
N ASP A 5 -27.12 1.86 -35.18
CA ASP A 5 -25.90 2.54 -35.63
C ASP A 5 -25.36 3.52 -34.58
N ARG A 6 -24.02 3.63 -34.54
CA ARG A 6 -23.19 4.60 -33.80
C ARG A 6 -23.19 4.47 -32.26
N GLY A 7 -22.19 3.74 -31.77
CA GLY A 7 -21.73 3.70 -30.38
C GLY A 7 -20.25 3.33 -30.23
N HIS A 8 -19.40 3.72 -31.20
CA HIS A 8 -17.98 3.35 -31.22
C HIS A 8 -17.07 4.42 -30.61
N GLY A 9 -16.16 4.00 -29.72
CA GLY A 9 -14.90 4.72 -29.45
C GLY A 9 -14.62 5.05 -27.99
N LEU A 10 -13.90 4.17 -27.29
CA LEU A 10 -12.78 4.53 -26.38
C LEU A 10 -12.13 3.29 -25.71
N TYR A 11 -12.88 2.22 -25.46
CA TYR A 11 -12.39 0.98 -24.82
C TYR A 11 -11.51 0.09 -25.73
N ARG A 12 -10.42 0.63 -26.29
CA ARG A 12 -9.48 -0.13 -27.13
C ARG A 12 -8.04 0.38 -27.18
N ILE A 13 -7.50 0.81 -26.03
CA ILE A 13 -6.06 1.06 -25.83
C ILE A 13 -5.62 0.33 -24.55
N TRP A 14 -4.34 -0.07 -24.47
CA TRP A 14 -3.72 -0.88 -23.40
C TRP A 14 -4.16 -2.35 -23.31
N ALA A 15 -3.62 -3.13 -24.26
CA ALA A 15 -3.28 -4.53 -24.01
C ALA A 15 -1.77 -4.63 -23.76
N GLY A 16 -1.38 -5.34 -22.71
CA GLY A 16 0.01 -5.57 -22.28
C GLY A 16 -0.01 -6.46 -21.03
N PRO A 17 1.02 -7.31 -20.81
CA PRO A 17 0.95 -8.34 -19.78
C PRO A 17 0.86 -7.71 -18.40
N LYS A 18 -0.17 -8.11 -17.66
CA LYS A 18 -0.42 -7.69 -16.30
C LYS A 18 0.19 -8.67 -15.29
N ASP A 19 1.05 -9.63 -15.71
CA ASP A 19 1.21 -11.04 -15.25
C ASP A 19 2.22 -11.57 -14.16
N THR A 20 3.28 -10.93 -13.57
CA THR A 20 3.62 -11.09 -12.08
C THR A 20 3.97 -9.83 -10.99
N LEU A 21 3.37 -8.59 -10.40
CA LEU A 21 2.08 -7.71 -9.87
C LEU A 21 1.01 -8.07 -8.66
N VAL A 22 0.24 -9.19 -8.50
CA VAL A 22 -0.55 -9.86 -7.41
C VAL A 22 0.08 -11.14 -6.72
N ILE A 23 1.40 -11.29 -6.51
CA ILE A 23 2.16 -12.55 -6.18
C ILE A 23 3.51 -12.31 -5.44
N LEU A 24 3.84 -11.11 -4.95
CA LEU A 24 4.99 -10.95 -4.00
C LEU A 24 4.50 -10.81 -2.56
N TYR A 25 3.48 -9.98 -2.41
CA TYR A 25 3.04 -9.58 -1.10
C TYR A 25 2.11 -10.64 -0.39
N ARG A 26 2.31 -11.99 -0.46
CA ARG A 26 1.82 -13.11 0.46
C ARG A 26 3.13 -13.74 1.05
N ALA A 27 4.28 -13.07 0.93
CA ALA A 27 5.54 -13.43 1.57
C ALA A 27 5.73 -12.63 2.85
N ASP A 28 6.75 -11.78 2.92
CA ASP A 28 7.41 -11.09 4.06
C ASP A 28 6.88 -11.37 5.44
N THR A 29 6.07 -10.51 6.04
CA THR A 29 4.63 -10.64 5.80
C THR A 29 4.01 -11.99 6.32
N VAL A 30 4.81 -13.03 6.64
CA VAL A 30 4.53 -14.48 6.80
C VAL A 30 5.40 -15.21 7.84
N GLU A 31 6.38 -14.68 8.58
CA GLU A 31 6.91 -13.33 8.88
C GLU A 31 5.89 -12.23 9.34
N VAL A 32 6.00 -10.92 9.03
CA VAL A 32 5.73 -9.71 9.89
C VAL A 32 4.45 -9.61 10.84
N ILE A 33 4.00 -10.70 11.47
CA ILE A 33 3.04 -10.91 12.59
C ILE A 33 3.30 -12.28 13.22
N LYS A 34 3.64 -13.31 12.40
CA LYS A 34 3.56 -14.75 12.75
C LYS A 34 4.59 -15.13 13.82
N GLU A 35 5.48 -14.25 14.24
CA GLU A 35 6.08 -14.36 15.57
C GLU A 35 6.01 -12.98 16.21
N ARG A 36 4.83 -12.60 16.66
CA ARG A 36 4.53 -11.62 17.70
C ARG A 36 3.72 -12.25 18.82
N LYS A 37 2.65 -12.98 18.50
CA LYS A 37 1.87 -13.79 19.45
C LYS A 37 2.76 -14.64 20.31
N THR A 38 3.71 -15.28 19.65
CA THR A 38 4.59 -16.24 20.28
C THR A 38 5.52 -15.60 21.35
N GLU A 39 5.61 -14.26 21.48
CA GLU A 39 6.31 -13.54 22.56
C GLU A 39 5.43 -13.34 23.79
N PHE A 40 4.12 -13.42 23.64
CA PHE A 40 3.24 -12.68 24.52
C PHE A 40 1.96 -13.43 24.87
N MET A 41 1.55 -14.41 24.05
CA MET A 41 1.23 -15.72 24.61
C MET A 41 2.39 -16.23 25.47
N ARG A 42 3.67 -15.98 25.13
CA ARG A 42 4.80 -16.23 26.04
C ARG A 42 4.76 -15.31 27.28
N LYS A 43 4.70 -13.98 27.20
CA LYS A 43 4.53 -13.06 28.36
C LYS A 43 3.29 -13.41 29.22
N MET A 44 2.17 -13.83 28.61
CA MET A 44 0.99 -14.32 29.33
C MET A 44 1.24 -15.66 30.02
N ASN A 45 1.87 -16.62 29.34
CA ASN A 45 2.26 -17.90 29.93
C ASN A 45 3.31 -17.72 31.05
N GLU A 46 4.17 -16.70 30.96
CA GLU A 46 5.15 -16.30 31.97
C GLU A 46 4.50 -15.65 33.21
N LYS A 47 3.34 -15.00 33.07
CA LYS A 47 2.58 -14.36 34.18
C LYS A 47 1.42 -15.22 34.73
N GLY A 48 1.00 -16.27 34.04
CA GLY A 48 0.03 -17.26 34.54
C GLY A 48 -1.46 -16.87 34.46
N ASN A 49 -2.28 -17.43 35.35
CA ASN A 49 -3.75 -17.57 35.18
C ASN A 49 -4.60 -16.28 35.21
N ASN A 50 -3.99 -15.10 35.38
CA ASN A 50 -4.69 -13.81 35.36
C ASN A 50 -3.96 -12.76 34.48
N SER A 51 -3.03 -13.21 33.64
CA SER A 51 -1.94 -12.41 33.08
C SER A 51 -2.32 -11.25 32.17
N LEU A 52 -3.41 -11.33 31.40
CA LEU A 52 -3.67 -10.41 30.29
C LEU A 52 -3.64 -8.93 30.71
N ASP A 53 -4.34 -8.59 31.79
CA ASP A 53 -4.46 -7.21 32.28
C ASP A 53 -3.17 -6.68 32.95
N GLU A 54 -2.21 -7.55 33.27
CA GLU A 54 -0.86 -7.23 33.78
C GLU A 54 0.21 -7.22 32.68
N VAL A 55 -0.07 -7.81 31.52
CA VAL A 55 0.74 -7.50 30.34
C VAL A 55 0.33 -6.09 29.87
N MET A 56 -0.97 -5.80 29.71
CA MET A 56 -1.64 -4.53 29.33
C MET A 56 -1.27 -3.20 30.05
N GLU A 57 -0.26 -3.20 30.93
CA GLU A 57 0.22 -2.01 31.64
C GLU A 57 1.76 -1.88 31.62
N GLU A 58 2.48 -2.85 31.04
CA GLU A 58 3.94 -2.99 31.12
C GLU A 58 4.68 -2.17 30.05
N LEU A 59 4.03 -1.90 28.94
CA LEU A 59 4.61 -1.49 27.66
C LEU A 59 3.77 -0.33 27.00
N GLY A 60 2.68 0.07 27.69
CA GLY A 60 2.11 1.41 27.89
C GLY A 60 0.78 1.33 28.67
N SER A 61 -0.22 2.19 28.43
CA SER A 61 -1.42 2.28 29.30
C SER A 61 -2.72 1.86 28.60
N LYS A 62 -3.66 1.14 29.23
CA LYS A 62 -4.94 0.60 28.68
C LYS A 62 -5.81 1.47 27.72
N ARG A 63 -5.53 2.76 27.54
CA ARG A 63 -6.09 3.64 26.48
C ARG A 63 -5.06 4.13 25.45
N LYS A 64 -3.80 4.28 25.91
CA LYS A 64 -2.68 5.00 25.31
C LYS A 64 -1.29 4.36 25.68
N LEU A 65 -0.72 3.21 25.25
CA LEU A 65 -0.84 1.06 23.33
C LEU A 65 -1.08 1.21 21.76
N ALA A 66 -0.04 1.00 20.98
CA ALA A 66 -0.07 1.31 19.58
C ALA A 66 -0.59 0.07 18.82
N PHE A 67 -1.69 0.21 18.09
CA PHE A 67 -2.35 -0.78 17.23
C PHE A 67 -1.81 -2.26 17.20
N LEU A 68 -0.64 -2.59 16.57
CA LEU A 68 0.23 -3.81 16.67
C LEU A 68 -0.16 -4.51 17.93
N ASP A 69 -0.09 -3.76 19.00
CA ASP A 69 -0.10 -4.34 20.30
C ASP A 69 -1.24 -3.75 21.14
N SER A 70 -2.20 -2.99 20.56
CA SER A 70 -3.47 -2.51 21.17
C SER A 70 -4.76 -3.21 20.78
N LEU A 71 -4.76 -3.93 19.66
CA LEU A 71 -6.00 -4.48 19.17
C LEU A 71 -6.41 -5.85 19.89
N LEU A 72 -5.71 -7.00 19.77
CA LEU A 72 -6.05 -8.42 20.16
C LEU A 72 -6.33 -8.75 21.62
N VAL A 73 -6.20 -7.83 22.57
CA VAL A 73 -6.50 -8.11 23.97
C VAL A 73 -7.93 -8.55 24.08
N HIS A 74 -8.79 -7.84 23.37
CA HIS A 74 -10.20 -8.04 23.42
C HIS A 74 -10.58 -9.29 22.59
N HIS A 75 -9.69 -9.88 21.78
CA HIS A 75 -9.76 -11.24 21.21
C HIS A 75 -9.26 -12.30 22.16
N ILE A 76 -8.16 -12.12 22.89
CA ILE A 76 -7.83 -13.12 23.92
C ILE A 76 -8.96 -13.16 24.96
N ARG A 77 -9.64 -12.03 25.17
CA ARG A 77 -10.95 -11.97 25.83
C ARG A 77 -12.13 -12.58 25.01
N ASN A 78 -12.09 -12.64 23.68
CA ASN A 78 -13.21 -13.07 22.79
C ASN A 78 -12.76 -13.75 21.45
N PRO A 79 -12.09 -14.91 21.44
CA PRO A 79 -11.32 -15.39 20.26
C PRO A 79 -12.16 -16.00 19.11
N ARG A 80 -13.47 -15.71 19.14
CA ARG A 80 -14.55 -16.25 18.29
C ARG A 80 -15.52 -15.18 17.76
N GLU A 81 -15.78 -14.12 18.54
CA GLU A 81 -16.40 -12.91 17.98
C GLU A 81 -15.44 -12.20 17.02
N PHE A 82 -14.18 -12.45 17.31
CA PHE A 82 -13.01 -11.76 16.87
C PHE A 82 -11.94 -12.82 16.77
N THR A 83 -11.57 -13.20 15.56
CA THR A 83 -11.05 -14.54 15.29
C THR A 83 -9.72 -14.47 14.58
N GLU A 84 -8.70 -14.14 15.34
CA GLU A 84 -7.32 -14.26 14.97
C GLU A 84 -6.86 -13.35 13.81
N SER A 85 -7.46 -13.30 12.60
CA SER A 85 -6.86 -12.52 11.50
C SER A 85 -7.36 -11.11 11.43
N ASP A 86 -8.37 -10.66 12.22
CA ASP A 86 -9.12 -9.36 12.18
C ASP A 86 -8.23 -8.16 12.57
N ILE A 87 -7.06 -8.25 11.97
CA ILE A 87 -5.73 -7.66 12.07
C ILE A 87 -5.19 -7.33 10.68
N ARG A 88 -5.20 -8.32 9.78
CA ARG A 88 -4.47 -8.46 8.51
C ARG A 88 -4.78 -7.44 7.44
N GLU A 89 -6.04 -7.06 7.38
CA GLU A 89 -6.68 -6.45 6.22
C GLU A 89 -7.17 -5.02 6.48
N GLU A 90 -6.97 -4.47 7.68
CA GLU A 90 -7.38 -3.09 7.98
C GLU A 90 -6.40 -2.04 7.49
N VAL A 91 -5.17 -2.46 7.23
CA VAL A 91 -4.24 -2.26 8.36
C VAL A 91 -2.96 -1.58 7.89
N ASP A 92 -2.37 -2.07 6.82
CA ASP A 92 -1.51 -1.25 6.00
C ASP A 92 -1.76 -1.45 4.52
N THR A 93 -3.05 -1.51 4.21
CA THR A 93 -3.60 -0.60 3.20
C THR A 93 -2.90 0.78 3.13
N PHE A 94 -2.40 1.29 4.26
CA PHE A 94 -1.43 2.37 4.37
C PHE A 94 -0.20 2.20 3.47
N MET A 95 0.39 1.02 3.37
CA MET A 95 1.45 0.74 2.40
C MET A 95 0.94 0.39 0.98
N PHE A 96 -0.15 1.03 0.53
CA PHE A 96 -0.28 1.53 -0.85
C PHE A 96 -0.97 2.90 -0.92
N GLU A 97 -1.97 3.18 -0.06
CA GLU A 97 -2.55 4.53 0.12
C GLU A 97 -1.46 5.58 0.39
N GLY A 98 -0.61 5.25 1.37
CA GLY A 98 0.56 5.97 1.82
C GLY A 98 1.84 5.52 1.13
N HIS A 99 2.19 4.23 1.03
CA HIS A 99 3.52 3.82 0.51
C HIS A 99 3.88 4.47 -0.82
N ASP A 100 3.09 4.27 -1.87
CA ASP A 100 3.42 4.84 -3.19
C ASP A 100 3.26 6.37 -3.23
N THR A 101 2.36 6.96 -2.42
CA THR A 101 2.16 8.42 -2.42
C THR A 101 3.17 9.18 -1.55
N THR A 102 3.65 8.58 -0.47
CA THR A 102 4.80 9.02 0.34
C THR A 102 6.09 8.77 -0.41
N ALA A 103 6.32 7.58 -0.99
CA ALA A 103 7.53 7.30 -1.78
C ALA A 103 7.68 8.29 -2.94
N ALA A 104 6.60 8.61 -3.67
CA ALA A 104 6.61 9.66 -4.68
C ALA A 104 6.87 11.06 -4.09
N ALA A 105 6.31 11.41 -2.92
CA ALA A 105 6.55 12.69 -2.26
C ALA A 105 8.01 12.86 -1.80
N ILE A 106 8.60 11.81 -1.21
CA ILE A 106 10.02 11.74 -0.85
C ILE A 106 10.89 11.81 -2.11
N GLN A 107 10.54 11.09 -3.18
CA GLN A 107 11.29 11.09 -4.42
C GLN A 107 11.30 12.48 -5.09
N PHE A 108 10.16 13.16 -5.18
CA PHE A 108 10.12 14.54 -5.69
C PHE A 108 10.80 15.54 -4.75
N SER A 109 10.74 15.34 -3.43
CA SER A 109 11.50 16.14 -2.46
C SER A 109 13.01 15.98 -2.65
N LEU A 110 13.52 14.75 -2.78
CA LEU A 110 14.93 14.47 -3.06
C LEU A 110 15.39 15.06 -4.41
N ILE A 111 14.53 15.01 -5.44
CA ILE A 111 14.81 15.64 -6.75
C ILE A 111 14.95 17.16 -6.59
N LEU A 112 14.02 17.83 -5.92
CA LEU A 112 14.01 19.28 -5.79
C LEU A 112 15.11 19.80 -4.84
N ILE A 113 15.31 19.15 -3.69
CA ILE A 113 16.42 19.45 -2.76
C ILE A 113 17.78 19.15 -3.42
N GLY A 114 17.85 18.14 -4.29
CA GLY A 114 19.03 17.83 -5.09
C GLY A 114 19.27 18.77 -6.29
N LEU A 115 18.34 19.67 -6.61
CA LEU A 115 18.50 20.72 -7.61
C LEU A 115 18.88 22.08 -6.99
N ASP A 116 18.47 22.35 -5.75
CA ASP A 116 18.79 23.61 -5.04
C ASP A 116 19.75 23.40 -3.86
N ASN A 117 21.03 23.69 -4.09
CA ASN A 117 22.07 23.65 -3.06
C ASN A 117 21.82 24.62 -1.88
N ASN A 118 21.13 25.75 -2.09
CA ASN A 118 20.89 26.74 -1.03
C ASN A 118 19.81 26.25 -0.06
N VAL A 119 18.76 25.60 -0.60
CA VAL A 119 17.77 24.88 0.20
C VAL A 119 18.45 23.74 0.97
N GLN A 120 19.32 22.96 0.30
CA GLN A 120 20.02 21.85 0.92
C GLN A 120 20.95 22.27 2.07
N VAL A 121 21.69 23.38 1.91
CA VAL A 121 22.52 23.96 2.99
C VAL A 121 21.66 24.32 4.21
N LYS A 122 20.52 24.99 4.04
CA LYS A 122 19.60 25.33 5.13
C LYS A 122 19.00 24.09 5.82
N ILE A 123 18.79 22.99 5.10
CA ILE A 123 18.37 21.72 5.72
C ILE A 123 19.51 21.15 6.57
N HIS A 124 20.77 21.18 6.11
CA HIS A 124 21.91 20.77 6.93
C HIS A 124 22.03 21.65 8.19
N GLU A 125 21.93 22.98 8.07
CA GLU A 125 21.93 23.91 9.21
C GLU A 125 20.83 23.56 10.25
N GLU A 126 19.64 23.15 9.78
CA GLU A 126 18.56 22.67 10.66
C GLU A 126 18.86 21.28 11.27
N MET A 127 19.52 20.37 10.55
CA MET A 127 19.94 19.08 11.11
C MET A 127 21.02 19.27 12.18
N ASP A 128 22.05 20.07 11.87
CA ASP A 128 23.19 20.33 12.75
C ASP A 128 22.71 21.01 14.05
N ALA A 129 21.72 21.89 13.98
CA ALA A 129 21.08 22.51 15.15
C ALA A 129 20.26 21.54 16.03
N ILE A 130 19.78 20.42 15.49
CA ILE A 130 18.94 19.43 16.20
C ILE A 130 19.78 18.23 16.71
N PHE A 131 20.83 17.84 15.99
CA PHE A 131 21.62 16.63 16.28
C PHE A 131 23.07 16.93 16.69
N GLY A 132 23.63 18.10 16.36
CA GLY A 132 25.05 18.39 16.51
C GLY A 132 25.92 17.37 15.75
N ASP A 133 27.10 17.09 16.27
CA ASP A 133 28.03 16.09 15.71
C ASP A 133 27.56 14.63 15.86
N ASP A 134 26.43 14.37 16.55
CA ASP A 134 25.94 13.01 16.77
C ASP A 134 25.26 12.44 15.52
N MET A 135 26.08 11.83 14.67
CA MET A 135 25.69 11.13 13.44
C MET A 135 25.14 9.72 13.69
N CYS A 136 24.98 9.29 14.95
CA CYS A 136 24.46 7.98 15.31
C CYS A 136 23.12 8.05 16.09
N ARG A 137 22.78 9.20 16.69
CA ARG A 137 21.52 9.42 17.40
C ARG A 137 20.29 9.20 16.51
N ASP A 138 19.39 8.33 16.97
CA ASP A 138 18.08 8.11 16.37
C ASP A 138 17.21 9.37 16.37
N ILE A 139 16.32 9.46 15.37
CA ILE A 139 15.41 10.59 15.19
C ILE A 139 14.18 10.39 16.08
N THR A 140 14.02 11.22 17.11
CA THR A 140 12.86 11.19 18.01
C THR A 140 11.67 11.95 17.43
N THR A 141 10.48 11.75 18.00
CA THR A 141 9.28 12.52 17.61
C THR A 141 9.42 14.02 17.93
N ASP A 142 10.26 14.40 18.90
CA ASP A 142 10.52 15.81 19.23
C ASP A 142 11.57 16.46 18.31
N ASP A 143 12.49 15.68 17.75
CA ASP A 143 13.34 16.14 16.63
C ASP A 143 12.48 16.43 15.39
N LEU A 144 11.56 15.52 15.05
CA LEU A 144 10.61 15.71 13.95
C LEU A 144 9.70 16.93 14.12
N ARG A 145 9.48 17.42 15.35
CA ARG A 145 8.76 18.69 15.62
C ARG A 145 9.63 19.93 15.42
N GLN A 146 10.94 19.81 15.54
CA GLN A 146 11.91 20.91 15.40
C GLN A 146 12.33 21.15 13.94
N MET A 147 12.27 20.12 13.09
CA MET A 147 12.53 20.19 11.64
C MET A 147 11.47 21.03 10.90
N ARG A 148 11.52 22.35 11.00
CA ARG A 148 10.52 23.27 10.43
C ARG A 148 10.80 23.60 8.97
N TYR A 149 12.07 23.77 8.61
CA TYR A 149 12.49 24.10 7.26
C TYR A 149 12.44 22.87 6.34
N LEU A 150 12.82 21.69 6.80
CA LEU A 150 12.60 20.45 6.05
C LEU A 150 11.11 20.23 5.74
N GLU A 151 10.21 20.56 6.67
CA GLU A 151 8.76 20.52 6.42
C GLU A 151 8.28 21.55 5.40
N GLN A 152 8.91 22.74 5.33
CA GLN A 152 8.67 23.72 4.27
C GLN A 152 9.11 23.18 2.90
N CYS A 153 10.26 22.51 2.84
CA CYS A 153 10.82 21.93 1.63
C CYS A 153 9.94 20.81 1.06
N ILE A 154 9.40 19.96 1.96
CA ILE A 154 8.41 18.92 1.64
C ILE A 154 7.11 19.55 1.14
N LYS A 155 6.59 20.59 1.81
CA LYS A 155 5.36 21.27 1.39
C LYS A 155 5.48 21.89 -0.01
N GLU A 156 6.60 22.52 -0.32
CA GLU A 156 6.82 23.06 -1.67
C GLU A 156 7.03 21.96 -2.72
N ALA A 157 7.64 20.82 -2.35
CA ALA A 157 7.74 19.66 -3.24
C ALA A 157 6.36 19.08 -3.55
N LEU A 158 5.49 18.96 -2.54
CA LEU A 158 4.08 18.58 -2.66
C LEU A 158 3.21 19.66 -3.34
N ARG A 159 3.66 20.92 -3.41
CA ARG A 159 3.03 21.95 -4.23
C ARG A 159 3.31 21.71 -5.72
N LEU A 160 4.59 21.57 -6.08
CA LEU A 160 5.00 21.37 -7.48
C LEU A 160 4.63 19.98 -8.01
N TYR A 161 4.79 18.94 -7.20
CA TYR A 161 4.54 17.55 -7.55
C TYR A 161 3.69 16.86 -6.47
N PRO A 162 2.40 17.26 -6.32
CA PRO A 162 1.47 16.51 -5.49
C PRO A 162 1.39 15.07 -6.02
N SER A 163 1.79 14.10 -5.19
CA SER A 163 1.95 12.70 -5.60
C SER A 163 0.66 12.03 -6.12
N VAL A 164 -0.50 12.66 -5.95
CA VAL A 164 -1.64 12.45 -6.86
C VAL A 164 -2.09 13.82 -7.40
N PRO A 165 -2.13 14.03 -8.73
CA PRO A 165 -2.24 15.36 -9.33
C PRO A 165 -3.68 15.88 -9.42
N TYR A 166 -4.69 15.06 -9.16
CA TYR A 166 -6.10 15.48 -9.11
C TYR A 166 -6.91 14.65 -8.12
N ILE A 167 -8.03 15.20 -7.67
CA ILE A 167 -9.11 14.43 -7.05
C ILE A 167 -10.37 14.59 -7.88
N ALA A 168 -11.30 13.64 -7.78
CA ALA A 168 -12.52 13.60 -8.58
C ALA A 168 -13.69 13.04 -7.76
N ARG A 169 -14.88 13.65 -7.86
CA ARG A 169 -16.08 13.35 -7.04
C ARG A 169 -17.37 13.57 -7.82
N GLU A 170 -18.32 12.64 -7.76
CA GLU A 170 -19.69 12.84 -8.25
C GLU A 170 -20.55 13.59 -7.21
N ASN A 171 -21.30 14.62 -7.64
CA ASN A 171 -22.19 15.37 -6.74
C ASN A 171 -23.56 14.70 -6.56
N GLN A 172 -23.94 14.46 -5.31
CA GLN A 172 -25.18 13.76 -4.94
C GLN A 172 -26.45 14.65 -4.96
N GLN A 173 -26.30 15.93 -5.26
CA GLN A 173 -27.37 16.91 -5.44
C GLN A 173 -26.90 18.05 -6.36
N ASP A 174 -27.84 18.76 -6.97
CA ASP A 174 -27.58 20.01 -7.68
C ASP A 174 -26.90 21.02 -6.74
N PHE A 175 -25.88 21.72 -7.22
CA PHE A 175 -25.21 22.79 -6.48
C PHE A 175 -24.66 23.86 -7.43
N SER A 176 -24.59 25.12 -6.99
CA SER A 176 -24.14 26.23 -7.83
C SER A 176 -22.66 26.57 -7.62
N ILE A 177 -21.94 26.79 -8.72
CA ILE A 177 -20.62 27.42 -8.74
C ILE A 177 -20.76 28.79 -9.42
N GLY A 178 -20.87 29.84 -8.60
CA GLY A 178 -21.31 31.16 -9.08
C GLY A 178 -22.71 31.07 -9.67
N GLU A 179 -22.89 31.56 -10.89
CA GLU A 179 -24.17 31.54 -11.62
C GLU A 179 -24.52 30.18 -12.26
N HIS A 180 -23.59 29.21 -12.27
CA HIS A 180 -23.76 27.93 -12.96
C HIS A 180 -24.23 26.84 -11.99
N VAL A 181 -25.42 26.26 -12.24
CA VAL A 181 -25.87 25.05 -11.54
C VAL A 181 -25.18 23.84 -12.13
N ILE A 182 -24.49 23.08 -11.30
CA ILE A 182 -23.92 21.76 -11.61
C ILE A 182 -24.99 20.71 -11.27
N PRO A 183 -25.57 19.99 -12.26
CA PRO A 183 -26.62 18.99 -12.00
C PRO A 183 -26.10 17.81 -11.18
N LYS A 184 -26.96 17.20 -10.37
CA LYS A 184 -26.71 15.91 -9.70
C LYS A 184 -26.19 14.85 -10.69
N GLY A 185 -25.17 14.08 -10.27
CA GLY A 185 -24.55 13.04 -11.10
C GLY A 185 -23.40 13.54 -11.99
N SER A 186 -22.89 14.74 -11.74
CA SER A 186 -21.73 15.31 -12.45
C SER A 186 -20.41 15.02 -11.73
N THR A 187 -19.47 14.37 -12.42
CA THR A 187 -18.08 14.20 -11.94
C THR A 187 -17.34 15.54 -11.94
N CYS A 188 -17.09 16.07 -10.74
CA CYS A 188 -16.32 17.27 -10.49
C CYS A 188 -14.84 16.92 -10.22
N VAL A 189 -13.90 17.45 -11.01
CA VAL A 189 -12.47 17.07 -10.95
C VAL A 189 -11.55 18.24 -10.56
N PRO A 190 -11.33 18.51 -9.25
CA PRO A 190 -10.27 19.40 -8.80
C PRO A 190 -8.86 18.92 -9.21
N MET A 191 -8.30 19.57 -10.24
CA MET A 191 -6.92 19.36 -10.71
C MET A 191 -5.91 20.01 -9.77
N ILE A 192 -5.60 19.36 -8.64
CA ILE A 192 -4.67 19.82 -7.59
C ILE A 192 -3.34 20.34 -8.18
N TYR A 193 -2.75 19.61 -9.13
CA TYR A 193 -1.50 19.97 -9.81
C TYR A 193 -1.54 21.34 -10.51
N MET A 194 -2.72 21.74 -11.00
CA MET A 194 -2.95 23.03 -11.65
C MET A 194 -3.40 24.11 -10.65
N LEU A 195 -4.21 23.75 -9.64
CA LEU A 195 -4.60 24.63 -8.53
C LEU A 195 -3.36 25.15 -7.77
N HIS A 196 -2.41 24.27 -7.52
CA HIS A 196 -1.11 24.59 -6.91
C HIS A 196 -0.19 25.45 -7.79
N ARG A 197 -0.63 25.77 -9.00
CA ARG A 197 0.07 26.59 -10.00
C ARG A 197 -0.69 27.85 -10.40
N ASP A 198 -1.83 28.17 -9.79
CA ASP A 198 -2.50 29.44 -10.06
C ASP A 198 -1.58 30.61 -9.66
N PRO A 199 -1.10 31.44 -10.61
CA PRO A 199 -0.18 32.53 -10.30
C PRO A 199 -0.82 33.63 -9.43
N LYS A 200 -2.16 33.63 -9.26
CA LYS A 200 -2.88 34.51 -8.32
C LYS A 200 -2.70 34.08 -6.86
N VAL A 201 -2.36 32.81 -6.62
CA VAL A 201 -2.13 32.23 -5.28
C VAL A 201 -0.63 32.01 -5.04
N PHE A 202 0.10 31.59 -6.07
CA PHE A 202 1.52 31.27 -6.00
C PHE A 202 2.30 32.09 -7.04
N PRO A 203 2.70 33.33 -6.71
CA PRO A 203 3.53 34.15 -7.60
C PRO A 203 4.80 33.40 -8.00
N ASN A 204 5.11 33.39 -9.31
CA ASN A 204 6.12 32.51 -9.93
C ASN A 204 5.87 31.01 -9.61
N PRO A 205 4.76 30.42 -10.09
CA PRO A 205 4.29 29.11 -9.65
C PRO A 205 5.24 27.95 -9.99
N GLU A 206 6.12 28.12 -10.97
CA GLU A 206 7.15 27.12 -11.34
C GLU A 206 8.51 27.33 -10.65
N VAL A 207 8.63 28.25 -9.69
CA VAL A 207 9.81 28.34 -8.82
C VAL A 207 9.59 27.48 -7.58
N TYR A 208 10.58 26.64 -7.24
CA TYR A 208 10.67 25.92 -5.97
C TYR A 208 11.14 26.88 -4.87
N ASP A 209 10.22 27.33 -4.02
CA ASP A 209 10.52 28.19 -2.88
C ASP A 209 9.87 27.65 -1.59
N PRO A 210 10.64 26.99 -0.70
CA PRO A 210 10.15 26.54 0.60
C PRO A 210 9.59 27.65 1.49
N ASN A 211 10.10 28.89 1.37
CA ASN A 211 9.75 29.98 2.29
C ASN A 211 8.27 30.38 2.18
N ARG A 212 7.57 30.00 1.09
CA ARG A 212 6.10 30.03 0.93
C ARG A 212 5.32 29.29 2.02
N PHE A 213 5.99 28.49 2.86
CA PHE A 213 5.40 27.72 3.95
C PHE A 213 5.95 28.09 5.33
N ALA A 214 6.73 29.18 5.44
CA ALA A 214 7.05 29.78 6.73
C ALA A 214 5.75 30.18 7.46
N SER A 215 5.60 29.76 8.72
CA SER A 215 4.37 29.91 9.51
C SER A 215 3.95 31.37 9.74
N ASP A 216 4.94 32.26 9.74
CA ASP A 216 4.91 33.71 9.89
C ASP A 216 4.95 34.45 8.54
N GLY A 217 5.07 33.72 7.42
CA GLY A 217 5.15 34.31 6.08
C GLY A 217 3.80 34.86 5.57
N PRO A 218 3.81 35.99 4.82
CA PRO A 218 2.58 36.58 4.26
C PRO A 218 1.87 35.63 3.29
N ASP A 219 2.65 34.83 2.56
CA ASP A 219 2.19 33.77 1.65
C ASP A 219 1.34 32.69 2.33
N VAL A 220 1.44 32.51 3.65
CA VAL A 220 0.60 31.57 4.44
C VAL A 220 -0.60 32.28 5.04
N GLN A 221 -0.38 33.45 5.65
CA GLN A 221 -1.42 34.21 6.37
C GLN A 221 -2.52 34.78 5.45
N SER A 222 -2.18 35.10 4.19
CA SER A 222 -3.13 35.63 3.20
C SER A 222 -3.82 34.56 2.33
N ARG A 223 -3.36 33.30 2.39
CA ARG A 223 -3.77 32.24 1.47
C ARG A 223 -5.12 31.65 1.87
N HIS A 224 -6.04 31.57 0.91
CA HIS A 224 -7.31 30.88 1.12
C HIS A 224 -7.06 29.39 1.51
N PRO A 225 -7.68 28.85 2.58
CA PRO A 225 -7.35 27.52 3.11
C PRO A 225 -7.47 26.36 2.11
N TYR A 226 -8.27 26.50 1.06
CA TYR A 226 -8.46 25.50 0.01
C TYR A 226 -7.52 25.66 -1.20
N ALA A 227 -6.59 26.61 -1.18
CA ALA A 227 -5.68 26.87 -2.30
C ALA A 227 -4.35 26.08 -2.23
N TYR A 228 -4.05 25.46 -1.09
CA TYR A 228 -2.95 24.49 -0.95
C TYR A 228 -3.48 23.20 -0.32
N VAL A 229 -3.65 22.17 -1.14
CA VAL A 229 -4.38 20.93 -0.82
C VAL A 229 -3.68 19.67 -1.38
N PRO A 230 -2.36 19.46 -1.15
CA PRO A 230 -1.60 18.28 -1.62
C PRO A 230 -2.11 16.95 -1.05
N PHE A 231 -2.94 17.08 -0.02
CA PHE A 231 -3.55 16.07 0.81
C PHE A 231 -5.09 16.18 0.75
N SER A 232 -5.70 16.92 -0.20
CA SER A 232 -7.13 17.32 -0.16
C SER A 232 -7.45 18.25 1.05
N ALA A 233 -8.71 18.65 1.21
CA ALA A 233 -9.20 19.57 2.25
C ALA A 233 -10.67 19.28 2.66
N GLY A 234 -11.14 19.98 3.70
CA GLY A 234 -12.49 19.81 4.28
C GLY A 234 -12.65 18.47 5.03
N PRO A 235 -13.88 17.99 5.27
CA PRO A 235 -14.15 16.70 5.93
C PRO A 235 -13.64 15.46 5.16
N ARG A 236 -12.95 15.67 4.04
CA ARG A 236 -12.48 14.71 3.05
C ARG A 236 -10.97 14.92 2.75
N ASN A 237 -10.20 15.41 3.74
CA ASN A 237 -8.75 15.70 3.67
C ASN A 237 -7.89 14.57 4.24
N CYS A 238 -6.64 14.41 3.79
CA CYS A 238 -5.77 13.34 4.23
C CYS A 238 -5.38 13.55 5.68
N ILE A 239 -6.12 12.87 6.53
CA ILE A 239 -5.96 12.75 7.97
C ILE A 239 -4.65 11.99 8.34
N GLY A 240 -3.86 11.62 7.32
CA GLY A 240 -2.57 10.93 7.35
C GLY A 240 -1.41 11.74 6.82
N GLN A 241 -1.70 12.94 6.28
CA GLN A 241 -0.77 14.06 6.21
C GLN A 241 0.10 14.18 7.46
N LYS A 242 -0.43 13.88 8.66
CA LYS A 242 0.35 13.93 9.91
C LYS A 242 1.42 12.85 10.05
N PHE A 243 1.21 11.63 9.52
CA PHE A 243 2.24 10.58 9.56
C PHE A 243 3.09 10.60 8.30
N ALA A 244 2.51 10.81 7.11
CA ALA A 244 3.28 11.04 5.89
C ALA A 244 4.32 12.15 6.09
N LEU A 245 3.93 13.32 6.63
CA LEU A 245 4.91 14.37 6.95
C LEU A 245 5.94 13.94 8.02
N LEU A 246 5.63 13.06 8.97
CA LEU A 246 6.62 12.57 9.94
C LEU A 246 7.57 11.53 9.30
N GLU A 247 7.07 10.67 8.42
CA GLU A 247 7.79 9.66 7.66
C GLU A 247 8.71 10.30 6.60
N GLU A 248 8.17 11.21 5.81
CA GLU A 248 8.89 12.08 4.86
C GLU A 248 10.03 12.81 5.59
N LYS A 249 9.74 13.48 6.72
CA LYS A 249 10.78 14.17 7.51
C LYS A 249 11.80 13.21 8.10
N ALA A 250 11.40 12.05 8.64
CA ALA A 250 12.32 11.08 9.21
C ALA A 250 13.29 10.50 8.16
N LEU A 251 12.77 10.06 7.01
CA LEU A 251 13.60 9.46 5.97
C LEU A 251 14.46 10.50 5.24
N LEU A 252 13.91 11.68 4.94
CA LEU A 252 14.68 12.78 4.34
C LEU A 252 15.78 13.28 5.30
N ALA A 253 15.51 13.40 6.61
CA ALA A 253 16.53 13.75 7.59
C ALA A 253 17.59 12.65 7.77
N ALA A 254 17.20 11.36 7.76
CA ALA A 254 18.14 10.24 7.85
C ALA A 254 19.11 10.19 6.65
N ILE A 255 18.63 10.58 5.46
CA ILE A 255 19.45 10.76 4.24
C ILE A 255 20.31 12.03 4.36
N LEU A 256 19.68 13.19 4.58
CA LEU A 256 20.33 14.51 4.47
C LEU A 256 21.26 14.84 5.65
N ARG A 257 21.15 14.19 6.81
CA ARG A 257 22.20 14.20 7.84
C ARG A 257 23.51 13.61 7.30
N ARG A 258 23.44 12.54 6.50
CA ARG A 258 24.61 11.74 6.09
C ARG A 258 25.16 12.12 4.70
N TYR A 259 24.31 12.63 3.82
CA TYR A 259 24.63 12.79 2.39
C TYR A 259 24.22 14.15 1.85
N ARG A 260 25.12 14.77 1.09
CA ARG A 260 24.74 15.79 0.10
C ARG A 260 24.26 15.09 -1.16
N ILE A 261 23.08 15.45 -1.62
CA ILE A 261 22.42 14.86 -2.80
C ILE A 261 22.48 15.82 -3.98
N ARG A 262 22.61 15.29 -5.19
CA ARG A 262 22.58 16.10 -6.41
C ARG A 262 21.75 15.39 -7.47
N CYS A 263 20.73 16.07 -7.99
CA CYS A 263 20.00 15.58 -9.15
C CYS A 263 20.87 15.77 -10.40
N LEU A 264 20.94 14.75 -11.25
CA LEU A 264 21.72 14.75 -12.49
C LEU A 264 20.86 15.09 -13.72
N ILE A 265 19.56 15.27 -13.53
CA ILE A 265 18.54 15.54 -14.55
C ILE A 265 17.91 16.89 -14.20
N HIS A 266 17.85 17.82 -15.16
CA HIS A 266 17.24 19.12 -14.90
C HIS A 266 15.70 19.01 -14.85
N ARG A 267 15.03 19.95 -14.19
CA ARG A 267 13.60 19.81 -13.84
C ARG A 267 12.66 19.70 -15.06
N ASP A 268 13.04 20.30 -16.18
CA ASP A 268 12.34 20.23 -17.48
C ASP A 268 12.53 18.89 -18.22
N GLN A 269 13.54 18.10 -17.85
CA GLN A 269 13.82 16.76 -18.39
C GLN A 269 13.07 15.64 -17.63
N LEU A 270 12.28 15.99 -16.61
CA LEU A 270 11.48 15.03 -15.84
C LEU A 270 10.29 14.53 -16.68
N VAL A 271 10.42 13.31 -17.23
CA VAL A 271 9.29 12.57 -17.80
C VAL A 271 8.37 12.12 -16.68
N LEU A 272 7.20 12.76 -16.58
CA LEU A 272 6.15 12.46 -15.60
C LEU A 272 5.14 11.48 -16.20
N ASP A 273 4.92 10.34 -15.55
CA ASP A 273 3.81 9.45 -15.87
C ASP A 273 2.58 9.79 -15.02
N ILE A 274 1.41 9.89 -15.66
CA ILE A 274 0.11 10.14 -15.01
C ILE A 274 -0.68 8.83 -14.99
N ALA A 275 -0.18 7.88 -14.21
CA ALA A 275 -1.04 6.93 -13.51
C ALA A 275 -1.84 7.67 -12.42
N ALA A 276 -2.72 6.97 -11.70
CA ALA A 276 -3.39 7.52 -10.51
C ALA A 276 -2.44 7.96 -9.37
N ILE A 277 -1.13 7.71 -9.50
CA ILE A 277 -0.04 8.30 -8.70
C ILE A 277 1.00 8.86 -9.69
N LEU A 278 1.44 10.09 -9.46
CA LEU A 278 2.46 10.77 -10.29
C LEU A 278 3.84 10.24 -9.91
N LYS A 279 4.63 9.72 -10.87
CA LYS A 279 6.01 9.25 -10.60
C LYS A 279 6.98 9.49 -11.76
N PRO A 280 8.28 9.71 -11.49
CA PRO A 280 9.33 9.78 -12.50
C PRO A 280 9.75 8.39 -12.99
N HIS A 281 10.10 8.27 -14.27
CA HIS A 281 10.25 6.98 -14.97
C HIS A 281 11.55 6.18 -14.66
N SER A 282 12.54 6.76 -13.97
CA SER A 282 13.88 6.15 -13.81
C SER A 282 13.93 5.04 -12.74
N LYS A 283 13.87 3.77 -13.16
CA LYS A 283 14.08 2.59 -12.30
C LYS A 283 15.56 2.33 -12.00
N ILE A 284 15.85 1.67 -10.87
CA ILE A 284 17.12 0.93 -10.68
C ILE A 284 17.14 -0.23 -11.70
N PRO A 285 18.22 -0.43 -12.47
CA PRO A 285 18.29 -1.53 -13.43
C PRO A 285 18.48 -2.88 -12.73
N MET A 286 17.49 -3.78 -12.84
CA MET A 286 17.56 -5.13 -12.25
C MET A 286 18.75 -5.96 -12.74
N SER A 287 19.26 -5.67 -13.93
CA SER A 287 20.50 -6.24 -14.46
C SER A 287 21.76 -5.87 -13.66
N PHE A 288 21.72 -4.86 -12.80
CA PHE A 288 22.76 -4.58 -11.79
C PHE A 288 22.65 -5.56 -10.62
N VAL A 289 21.46 -5.67 -10.00
CA VAL A 289 21.19 -6.53 -8.84
C VAL A 289 21.51 -7.99 -9.14
N ILE A 290 21.08 -8.50 -10.30
CA ILE A 290 21.33 -9.88 -10.74
C ILE A 290 22.84 -10.13 -10.90
N LYS A 291 23.60 -9.17 -11.45
CA LYS A 291 25.05 -9.29 -11.63
C LYS A 291 25.82 -9.17 -10.32
N GLU A 292 25.42 -8.25 -9.45
CA GLU A 292 26.00 -8.11 -8.11
C GLU A 292 25.81 -9.39 -7.30
N ARG A 293 24.58 -9.90 -7.20
CA ARG A 293 24.29 -11.15 -6.48
C ARG A 293 24.97 -12.37 -7.11
N LYS A 294 25.01 -12.47 -8.44
CA LYS A 294 25.79 -13.51 -9.13
C LYS A 294 27.27 -13.43 -8.78
N ASN A 295 27.86 -12.24 -8.75
CA ASN A 295 29.25 -12.03 -8.38
C ASN A 295 29.50 -12.37 -6.90
N GLU A 296 28.57 -12.11 -5.98
CA GLU A 296 28.67 -12.59 -4.59
C GLU A 296 28.74 -14.12 -4.53
N ILE A 297 27.81 -14.82 -5.19
CA ILE A 297 27.75 -16.29 -5.19
C ILE A 297 29.02 -16.88 -5.79
N MET A 298 29.48 -16.36 -6.94
CA MET A 298 30.74 -16.79 -7.58
C MET A 298 31.96 -16.54 -6.68
N LYS A 299 32.00 -15.41 -5.95
CA LYS A 299 33.07 -15.05 -5.01
C LYS A 299 33.04 -15.85 -3.70
N LYS A 300 31.87 -16.37 -3.30
CA LYS A 300 31.76 -17.39 -2.24
C LYS A 300 32.24 -18.76 -2.77
N MET A 301 31.84 -19.14 -3.98
CA MET A 301 32.26 -20.41 -4.61
C MET A 301 33.77 -20.48 -4.82
N SER A 302 34.42 -19.40 -5.28
CA SER A 302 35.87 -19.38 -5.54
C SER A 302 36.74 -19.42 -4.27
N LYS A 303 36.14 -19.32 -3.07
CA LYS A 303 36.81 -19.50 -1.78
C LYS A 303 36.73 -20.94 -1.24
N LYS A 304 35.95 -21.81 -1.89
CA LYS A 304 35.67 -23.19 -1.47
C LYS A 304 36.10 -24.17 -2.56
N GLY A 305 36.37 -25.41 -2.16
CA GLY A 305 36.98 -26.43 -3.03
C GLY A 305 36.01 -27.11 -4.00
N ASN A 306 36.33 -28.36 -4.38
CA ASN A 306 35.63 -29.16 -5.40
C ASN A 306 34.16 -29.55 -5.09
N ASN A 307 33.48 -28.88 -4.15
CA ASN A 307 32.03 -29.04 -3.90
C ASN A 307 31.32 -27.70 -3.59
N SER A 308 31.98 -26.57 -3.91
CA SER A 308 31.66 -25.23 -3.40
C SER A 308 30.23 -24.76 -3.63
N LEU A 309 29.58 -25.08 -4.75
CA LEU A 309 28.20 -24.66 -5.00
C LEU A 309 27.22 -25.22 -3.95
N ASN A 310 27.37 -26.48 -3.54
CA ASN A 310 26.46 -27.09 -2.56
C ASN A 310 26.69 -26.52 -1.15
N GLU A 311 27.94 -26.25 -0.79
CA GLU A 311 28.31 -25.58 0.47
C GLU A 311 27.85 -24.11 0.52
N VAL A 312 27.83 -23.42 -0.61
CA VAL A 312 27.30 -22.04 -0.72
C VAL A 312 25.78 -22.04 -0.73
N MET A 313 25.12 -23.05 -1.32
CA MET A 313 23.67 -23.23 -1.18
C MET A 313 23.26 -23.42 0.28
N GLU A 314 24.00 -24.21 1.07
CA GLU A 314 23.73 -24.42 2.50
C GLU A 314 23.96 -23.17 3.36
N GLU A 315 24.77 -22.20 2.90
CA GLU A 315 24.94 -20.88 3.53
C GLU A 315 23.92 -19.83 3.07
N LEU A 316 23.31 -20.02 1.90
CA LEU A 316 22.24 -19.15 1.38
C LEU A 316 20.85 -19.58 1.88
N GLY A 317 20.70 -20.82 2.33
CA GLY A 317 19.49 -21.33 2.96
C GLY A 317 19.56 -22.85 3.18
N SER A 318 18.50 -23.43 3.74
CA SER A 318 18.43 -24.89 3.84
C SER A 318 18.44 -25.53 2.44
N LYS A 319 18.95 -26.77 2.30
CA LYS A 319 18.97 -27.57 1.06
C LYS A 319 17.62 -27.76 0.32
N ARG A 320 16.51 -27.24 0.86
CA ARG A 320 15.15 -27.25 0.27
C ARG A 320 14.47 -25.87 0.21
N LYS A 321 15.13 -24.79 0.65
CA LYS A 321 14.61 -23.41 0.65
C LYS A 321 15.74 -22.42 0.40
N LEU A 322 15.89 -22.00 -0.86
CA LEU A 322 16.63 -20.80 -1.26
C LEU A 322 15.63 -19.67 -1.54
N ALA A 323 16.07 -18.42 -1.46
CA ALA A 323 15.31 -17.29 -2.01
C ALA A 323 15.14 -17.46 -3.53
N PHE A 324 14.08 -16.89 -4.11
CA PHE A 324 13.74 -17.10 -5.53
C PHE A 324 14.90 -16.73 -6.47
N LEU A 325 15.44 -15.51 -6.36
CA LEU A 325 16.60 -15.05 -7.12
C LEU A 325 17.82 -15.98 -6.94
N ASP A 326 18.13 -16.40 -5.70
CA ASP A 326 19.26 -17.30 -5.45
C ASP A 326 19.03 -18.70 -6.05
N SER A 327 17.79 -19.19 -6.08
CA SER A 327 17.43 -20.45 -6.74
C SER A 327 17.61 -20.36 -8.27
N LEU A 328 17.16 -19.26 -8.88
CA LEU A 328 17.34 -18.99 -10.32
C LEU A 328 18.82 -18.82 -10.68
N LEU A 329 19.59 -18.11 -9.85
CA LEU A 329 21.05 -17.98 -10.01
C LEU A 329 21.77 -19.31 -9.88
N VAL A 330 21.38 -20.17 -8.92
CA VAL A 330 21.94 -21.53 -8.77
C VAL A 330 21.57 -22.42 -9.98
N HIS A 331 20.38 -22.28 -10.56
CA HIS A 331 19.99 -23.00 -11.77
C HIS A 331 20.81 -22.53 -12.98
N HIS A 332 20.97 -21.22 -13.17
CA HIS A 332 21.82 -20.64 -14.20
C HIS A 332 23.31 -21.03 -14.06
N ILE A 333 23.85 -21.06 -12.83
CA ILE A 333 25.24 -21.48 -12.58
C ILE A 333 25.46 -22.96 -12.92
N ARG A 334 24.42 -23.81 -12.80
CA ARG A 334 24.46 -25.22 -13.21
C ARG A 334 24.28 -25.40 -14.72
N ASN A 335 23.33 -24.69 -15.32
CA ASN A 335 22.90 -24.88 -16.71
C ASN A 335 23.01 -23.58 -17.55
N PRO A 336 24.18 -22.92 -17.65
CA PRO A 336 24.32 -21.55 -18.17
C PRO A 336 24.04 -21.36 -19.67
N ARG A 337 23.72 -22.44 -20.39
CA ARG A 337 23.32 -22.45 -21.81
C ARG A 337 21.83 -22.73 -22.02
N GLU A 338 21.13 -23.21 -20.99
CA GLU A 338 19.70 -23.58 -21.04
C GLU A 338 18.84 -22.56 -20.30
N PHE A 339 19.42 -21.86 -19.33
CA PHE A 339 18.81 -20.75 -18.60
C PHE A 339 19.85 -19.65 -18.40
N THR A 340 19.61 -18.46 -18.94
CA THR A 340 20.58 -17.35 -19.07
C THR A 340 20.36 -16.24 -18.04
N GLU A 341 21.27 -15.27 -17.96
CA GLU A 341 21.04 -14.03 -17.19
C GLU A 341 19.80 -13.24 -17.66
N ASN A 342 19.44 -13.35 -18.94
CA ASN A 342 18.24 -12.70 -19.44
C ASN A 342 16.97 -13.42 -18.98
N ASP A 343 17.00 -14.75 -18.89
CA ASP A 343 15.86 -15.55 -18.44
C ASP A 343 15.67 -15.42 -16.92
N ILE A 344 16.77 -15.34 -16.14
CA ILE A 344 16.71 -14.91 -14.73
C ILE A 344 16.09 -13.52 -14.62
N ARG A 345 16.52 -12.57 -15.47
CA ARG A 345 15.96 -11.22 -15.47
C ARG A 345 14.48 -11.25 -15.81
N GLU A 346 14.06 -12.01 -16.81
CA GLU A 346 12.66 -12.07 -17.22
C GLU A 346 11.80 -12.77 -16.19
N GLU A 347 12.24 -13.84 -15.54
CA GLU A 347 11.52 -14.46 -14.41
C GLU A 347 11.44 -13.53 -13.19
N VAL A 348 12.48 -12.74 -12.87
CA VAL A 348 12.45 -11.82 -11.72
C VAL A 348 11.71 -10.51 -12.02
N ASP A 349 11.94 -9.88 -13.18
CA ASP A 349 11.14 -8.74 -13.66
C ASP A 349 9.66 -9.15 -13.78
N THR A 350 9.42 -10.39 -14.25
CA THR A 350 8.09 -11.02 -14.23
C THR A 350 7.57 -11.03 -12.81
N PHE A 351 8.23 -11.69 -11.84
CA PHE A 351 7.83 -11.75 -10.43
C PHE A 351 7.70 -10.38 -9.71
N MET A 352 7.90 -9.25 -10.41
CA MET A 352 7.40 -7.93 -9.99
C MET A 352 6.11 -7.38 -10.72
N PHE A 353 5.58 -7.85 -11.90
CA PHE A 353 4.29 -7.39 -12.61
C PHE A 353 2.88 -8.23 -13.02
N GLU A 354 1.81 -9.05 -12.46
CA GLU A 354 1.10 -9.88 -11.25
C GLU A 354 1.76 -10.76 -9.92
N GLY A 355 2.57 -10.54 -8.78
CA GLY A 355 3.56 -9.65 -7.94
C GLY A 355 3.23 -8.43 -6.98
N HIS A 356 3.74 -7.19 -7.25
CA HIS A 356 3.66 -5.87 -6.50
C HIS A 356 2.30 -5.07 -6.49
N ASP A 357 2.03 -4.16 -7.47
CA ASP A 357 1.00 -3.08 -7.45
C ASP A 357 -0.46 -3.51 -7.16
N THR A 358 -0.80 -4.80 -7.24
CA THR A 358 -2.18 -5.27 -6.99
C THR A 358 -2.35 -5.95 -5.63
N THR A 359 -1.30 -6.52 -5.04
CA THR A 359 -1.39 -6.68 -3.59
C THR A 359 -1.35 -5.31 -2.97
N ALA A 360 -0.48 -4.41 -3.44
CA ALA A 360 -0.58 -2.99 -3.13
C ALA A 360 -2.03 -2.50 -3.37
N GLY A 361 -2.70 -2.87 -4.46
CA GLY A 361 -4.14 -2.60 -4.66
C GLY A 361 -5.08 -3.19 -3.58
N ALA A 362 -4.86 -4.44 -3.15
CA ALA A 362 -5.70 -5.16 -2.18
C ALA A 362 -5.54 -4.60 -0.76
N ILE A 363 -4.30 -4.27 -0.44
CA ILE A 363 -3.90 -3.21 0.48
C ILE A 363 -4.82 -1.99 0.22
N GLN A 364 -4.63 -1.15 -0.80
CA GLN A 364 -5.22 0.20 -0.90
C GLN A 364 -6.72 0.30 -0.61
N PHE A 365 -7.52 -0.69 -0.97
CA PHE A 365 -8.96 -0.59 -0.77
C PHE A 365 -9.46 -0.80 0.65
N SER A 366 -8.60 -1.22 1.56
CA SER A 366 -9.06 -1.77 2.82
C SER A 366 -9.07 -0.76 3.95
N LEU A 367 -7.99 -0.10 4.41
CA LEU A 367 -8.01 1.09 5.32
C LEU A 367 -9.22 1.98 4.98
N ILE A 368 -9.48 2.20 3.68
CA ILE A 368 -10.62 2.97 3.17
C ILE A 368 -11.94 2.48 3.77
N LEU A 369 -12.28 1.20 3.63
CA LEU A 369 -13.53 0.59 4.11
C LEU A 369 -13.68 0.54 5.64
N ILE A 370 -12.62 0.87 6.36
CA ILE A 370 -12.29 0.32 7.68
C ILE A 370 -12.06 1.44 8.68
N GLY A 371 -11.30 2.45 8.25
CA GLY A 371 -11.44 3.81 8.70
C GLY A 371 -12.80 4.39 8.34
N LEU A 372 -13.67 3.69 7.61
CA LEU A 372 -15.08 4.10 7.48
C LEU A 372 -16.02 3.47 8.46
N ASP A 373 -15.62 2.37 9.10
CA ASP A 373 -16.49 1.69 10.04
C ASP A 373 -15.75 1.57 11.36
N ASP A 374 -16.02 2.51 12.26
CA ASP A 374 -15.51 2.51 13.63
C ASP A 374 -15.96 1.30 14.45
N SER A 375 -16.98 0.55 14.00
CA SER A 375 -17.49 -0.65 14.70
C SER A 375 -16.79 -1.91 14.23
N VAL A 376 -16.56 -2.04 12.92
CA VAL A 376 -15.59 -2.96 12.32
C VAL A 376 -14.25 -2.60 12.91
N GLN A 377 -13.74 -1.38 12.82
CA GLN A 377 -12.46 -1.01 13.42
C GLN A 377 -12.39 -1.12 14.95
N ALA A 378 -13.47 -0.94 15.72
CA ALA A 378 -13.47 -1.23 17.17
C ALA A 378 -13.48 -2.73 17.45
N LYS A 379 -14.13 -3.49 16.56
CA LYS A 379 -13.84 -4.89 16.35
C LYS A 379 -12.36 -5.00 16.00
N ILE A 380 -11.76 -4.51 14.93
CA ILE A 380 -10.33 -4.68 14.68
C ILE A 380 -9.49 -4.28 15.87
N HIS A 381 -9.82 -3.25 16.66
CA HIS A 381 -9.30 -2.90 18.01
C HIS A 381 -9.49 -3.95 19.12
N LYS A 382 -9.86 -5.16 18.72
CA LYS A 382 -10.03 -6.39 19.45
C LYS A 382 -9.11 -7.46 18.87
N GLU A 383 -8.28 -7.20 17.82
CA GLU A 383 -7.30 -8.08 17.14
C GLU A 383 -6.02 -7.31 16.65
N MET A 384 -4.82 -7.51 17.27
CA MET A 384 -3.49 -6.81 17.40
C MET A 384 -2.67 -7.27 18.65
N ASP A 385 -2.85 -6.59 19.81
CA ASP A 385 -2.58 -6.92 21.26
C ASP A 385 -2.79 -8.38 21.70
N GLY A 386 -3.31 -8.71 22.88
CA GLY A 386 -3.72 -10.04 23.37
C GLY A 386 -2.87 -11.24 22.98
N ILE A 387 -3.06 -11.71 21.76
CA ILE A 387 -2.13 -12.59 21.07
C ILE A 387 -0.69 -12.02 21.19
N PHE A 388 -0.39 -10.84 20.63
CA PHE A 388 0.93 -10.22 20.43
C PHE A 388 1.68 -9.66 21.61
N GLY A 389 0.95 -9.39 22.73
CA GLY A 389 1.21 -8.52 25.42
C GLY A 389 0.76 -7.16 26.07
N ASP A 390 1.70 -6.24 26.06
CA ASP A 390 1.45 -4.83 25.76
C ASP A 390 2.65 -4.32 24.90
N ASP A 391 3.55 -5.25 24.49
CA ASP A 391 4.87 -4.98 23.95
C ASP A 391 4.80 -4.21 22.65
N MET A 392 5.67 -3.23 22.43
CA MET A 392 5.61 -2.36 21.25
C MET A 392 6.73 -2.56 20.21
N CYS A 393 7.75 -3.39 20.46
CA CYS A 393 9.04 -3.30 19.76
C CYS A 393 9.50 -4.54 18.95
N ARG A 394 9.14 -5.77 19.31
CA ARG A 394 9.68 -6.96 18.61
C ARG A 394 9.31 -7.08 17.12
N ASP A 395 10.25 -7.66 16.37
CA ASP A 395 10.15 -8.16 14.98
C ASP A 395 9.32 -9.43 14.90
N ILE A 396 9.09 -9.94 13.68
CA ILE A 396 7.86 -10.70 13.51
C ILE A 396 7.98 -11.84 12.47
N THR A 397 8.03 -13.10 12.97
CA THR A 397 8.42 -14.39 12.29
C THR A 397 7.24 -15.35 12.01
N THR A 398 7.20 -16.67 12.35
CA THR A 398 6.63 -17.76 11.52
C THR A 398 5.49 -18.73 12.05
N ASP A 399 4.88 -18.65 13.26
CA ASP A 399 3.54 -19.30 13.57
C ASP A 399 2.16 -18.52 13.71
N ASP A 400 2.10 -17.22 14.05
CA ASP A 400 0.87 -16.45 14.38
C ASP A 400 -0.03 -15.85 13.27
N LEU A 401 0.41 -15.38 12.10
CA LEU A 401 -0.37 -15.24 10.84
C LEU A 401 -1.08 -16.51 10.31
N ARG A 402 -0.88 -17.69 10.92
CA ARG A 402 -1.83 -18.83 10.77
C ARG A 402 -2.85 -18.85 11.89
N GLN A 403 -2.48 -18.31 13.05
CA GLN A 403 -3.39 -17.87 14.09
C GLN A 403 -4.07 -16.58 13.64
N MET A 404 -4.61 -16.61 12.40
CA MET A 404 -5.27 -15.53 11.66
C MET A 404 -6.40 -16.03 10.73
N ARG A 405 -7.68 -15.87 11.16
CA ARG A 405 -8.95 -16.26 10.47
C ARG A 405 -10.09 -15.22 10.19
N TYR A 406 -10.27 -14.08 10.90
CA TYR A 406 -11.29 -13.02 10.67
C TYR A 406 -10.95 -11.79 9.77
N LEU A 407 -9.87 -11.00 9.84
CA LEU A 407 -9.41 -10.17 8.67
C LEU A 407 -8.68 -11.20 7.77
N GLU A 408 -9.35 -12.26 7.42
CA GLU A 408 -9.18 -12.96 6.16
C GLU A 408 -10.63 -13.01 5.63
N GLN A 409 -11.34 -11.90 5.83
CA GLN A 409 -12.78 -11.67 5.71
C GLN A 409 -13.06 -10.16 5.46
N CYS A 410 -12.27 -9.20 5.97
CA CYS A 410 -12.27 -7.75 5.66
C CYS A 410 -11.60 -7.29 4.35
N ILE A 411 -10.35 -7.68 4.00
CA ILE A 411 -9.77 -7.62 2.63
C ILE A 411 -10.43 -8.73 1.83
N LYS A 412 -10.87 -9.86 2.38
CA LYS A 412 -11.76 -10.69 1.54
C LYS A 412 -13.04 -9.93 1.17
N GLU A 413 -13.56 -9.08 2.06
CA GLU A 413 -14.64 -8.13 1.76
C GLU A 413 -14.16 -6.91 0.93
N ALA A 414 -12.92 -6.47 1.03
CA ALA A 414 -12.37 -5.37 0.24
C ALA A 414 -11.91 -5.79 -1.16
N LEU A 415 -11.56 -7.06 -1.37
CA LEU A 415 -11.37 -7.72 -2.66
C LEU A 415 -12.70 -8.27 -3.20
N ARG A 416 -13.72 -8.38 -2.34
CA ARG A 416 -15.11 -8.49 -2.80
C ARG A 416 -15.53 -7.16 -3.41
N LEU A 417 -15.39 -6.07 -2.67
CA LEU A 417 -15.79 -4.73 -3.11
C LEU A 417 -14.83 -4.12 -4.14
N TYR A 418 -13.55 -4.40 -4.07
CA TYR A 418 -12.50 -3.81 -4.90
C TYR A 418 -11.38 -4.83 -5.22
N PRO A 419 -11.70 -5.91 -5.96
CA PRO A 419 -10.69 -6.86 -6.42
C PRO A 419 -9.64 -6.13 -7.28
N SER A 420 -8.38 -6.21 -6.85
CA SER A 420 -7.24 -5.52 -7.48
C SER A 420 -7.04 -5.86 -8.95
N VAL A 421 -7.48 -7.06 -9.36
CA VAL A 421 -7.73 -7.42 -10.76
C VAL A 421 -9.25 -7.51 -10.91
N PRO A 422 -9.93 -6.46 -11.42
CA PRO A 422 -11.39 -6.36 -11.32
C PRO A 422 -12.14 -7.22 -12.35
N LEU A 423 -11.43 -7.75 -13.35
CA LEU A 423 -11.94 -8.66 -14.36
C LEU A 423 -10.81 -9.53 -14.94
N ILE A 424 -11.15 -10.75 -15.37
CA ILE A 424 -10.32 -11.58 -16.23
C ILE A 424 -11.02 -11.86 -17.56
N ALA A 425 -10.24 -12.08 -18.62
CA ALA A 425 -10.71 -12.42 -19.96
C ALA A 425 -9.94 -13.62 -20.51
N ARG A 426 -10.63 -14.54 -21.22
CA ARG A 426 -10.04 -15.69 -21.93
C ARG A 426 -10.81 -15.93 -23.22
N GLN A 427 -10.12 -16.30 -24.29
CA GLN A 427 -10.76 -16.75 -25.54
C GLN A 427 -11.00 -18.26 -25.48
N ASN A 428 -12.15 -18.76 -25.93
CA ASN A 428 -12.42 -20.20 -25.96
C ASN A 428 -11.91 -20.85 -27.27
N GLU A 429 -11.19 -21.96 -27.14
CA GLU A 429 -10.62 -22.69 -28.28
C GLU A 429 -11.61 -23.65 -28.95
N GLN A 430 -12.79 -23.85 -28.35
CA GLN A 430 -13.87 -24.70 -28.85
C GLN A 430 -15.24 -24.17 -28.37
N ASP A 431 -16.30 -24.55 -29.06
CA ASP A 431 -17.68 -24.31 -28.64
C ASP A 431 -17.95 -24.97 -27.27
N PHE A 432 -18.69 -24.28 -26.40
CA PHE A 432 -19.12 -24.83 -25.11
C PHE A 432 -20.45 -24.20 -24.66
N SER A 433 -21.24 -24.91 -23.84
CA SER A 433 -22.54 -24.42 -23.40
C SER A 433 -22.52 -23.82 -22.00
N ILE A 434 -23.27 -22.74 -21.80
CA ILE A 434 -23.62 -22.17 -20.49
C ILE A 434 -25.15 -22.23 -20.37
N GLY A 435 -25.66 -23.18 -19.60
CA GLY A 435 -27.09 -23.50 -19.60
C GLY A 435 -27.56 -23.93 -21.00
N GLU A 436 -28.63 -23.31 -21.49
CA GLU A 436 -29.20 -23.57 -22.82
C GLU A 436 -28.47 -22.81 -23.96
N HIS A 437 -27.46 -22.00 -23.66
CA HIS A 437 -26.77 -21.16 -24.64
C HIS A 437 -25.41 -21.73 -25.04
N VAL A 438 -25.19 -21.94 -26.34
CA VAL A 438 -23.88 -22.29 -26.89
C VAL A 438 -23.05 -21.03 -27.10
N ILE A 439 -21.84 -21.02 -26.56
CA ILE A 439 -20.81 -19.99 -26.76
C ILE A 439 -19.87 -20.47 -27.87
N PRO A 440 -19.86 -19.85 -29.08
CA PRO A 440 -19.04 -20.30 -30.20
C PRO A 440 -17.53 -20.14 -29.94
N LYS A 441 -16.72 -21.00 -30.55
CA LYS A 441 -15.26 -20.91 -30.61
C LYS A 441 -14.78 -19.51 -31.01
N GLY A 442 -13.74 -19.01 -30.36
CA GLY A 442 -13.14 -17.70 -30.61
C GLY A 442 -13.83 -16.53 -29.90
N SER A 443 -14.88 -16.78 -29.10
CA SER A 443 -15.51 -15.80 -28.23
C SER A 443 -14.59 -15.42 -27.06
N THR A 444 -14.50 -14.12 -26.75
CA THR A 444 -13.83 -13.67 -25.52
C THR A 444 -14.80 -13.75 -24.35
N CYS A 445 -14.62 -14.75 -23.50
CA CYS A 445 -15.35 -14.93 -22.26
C CYS A 445 -14.70 -14.05 -21.17
N MET A 446 -15.49 -13.26 -20.46
CA MET A 446 -15.01 -12.38 -19.39
C MET A 446 -15.73 -12.68 -18.08
N VAL A 447 -14.96 -12.72 -16.98
CA VAL A 447 -15.49 -12.81 -15.62
C VAL A 447 -15.12 -11.51 -14.91
N LEU A 448 -16.11 -10.65 -14.70
CA LEU A 448 -15.93 -9.35 -14.04
C LEU A 448 -16.06 -9.58 -12.53
N PHE A 449 -14.94 -9.88 -11.85
CA PHE A 449 -14.90 -10.11 -10.41
C PHE A 449 -15.57 -8.98 -9.63
N TYR A 450 -15.33 -7.71 -10.00
CA TYR A 450 -15.96 -6.54 -9.37
C TYR A 450 -17.50 -6.58 -9.37
N MET A 451 -18.12 -7.20 -10.38
CA MET A 451 -19.58 -7.34 -10.49
C MET A 451 -20.09 -8.67 -9.94
N LEU A 452 -19.37 -9.77 -10.17
CA LEU A 452 -19.66 -11.10 -9.60
C LEU A 452 -19.71 -11.06 -8.07
N HIS A 453 -18.74 -10.37 -7.48
CA HIS A 453 -18.61 -10.14 -6.04
C HIS A 453 -19.70 -9.20 -5.48
N ARG A 454 -20.61 -8.70 -6.32
CA ARG A 454 -21.74 -7.82 -5.98
C ARG A 454 -23.11 -8.42 -6.28
N ASP A 455 -23.22 -9.68 -6.72
CA ASP A 455 -24.54 -10.28 -6.92
C ASP A 455 -25.30 -10.34 -5.57
N PRO A 456 -26.44 -9.62 -5.41
CA PRO A 456 -27.20 -9.62 -4.16
C PRO A 456 -27.78 -10.99 -3.79
N LYS A 457 -27.81 -11.95 -4.72
CA LYS A 457 -28.19 -13.35 -4.46
C LYS A 457 -27.11 -14.13 -3.70
N VAL A 458 -25.85 -13.68 -3.78
CA VAL A 458 -24.68 -14.30 -3.12
C VAL A 458 -24.22 -13.47 -1.92
N PHE A 459 -24.35 -12.15 -2.02
CA PHE A 459 -23.90 -11.20 -1.00
C PHE A 459 -25.06 -10.24 -0.65
N PRO A 460 -25.94 -10.60 0.29
CA PRO A 460 -27.08 -9.77 0.68
C PRO A 460 -26.62 -8.37 1.13
N ASN A 461 -27.26 -7.32 0.59
CA ASN A 461 -26.77 -5.93 0.68
C ASN A 461 -25.31 -5.80 0.18
N PRO A 462 -25.04 -6.01 -1.13
CA PRO A 462 -23.68 -6.19 -1.65
C PRO A 462 -22.79 -4.94 -1.55
N GLU A 463 -23.36 -3.75 -1.30
CA GLU A 463 -22.62 -2.52 -1.06
C GLU A 463 -22.41 -2.20 0.43
N VAL A 464 -22.92 -3.03 1.35
CA VAL A 464 -22.51 -2.98 2.75
C VAL A 464 -21.18 -3.71 2.88
N TYR A 465 -20.22 -3.04 3.51
CA TYR A 465 -19.00 -3.64 4.00
C TYR A 465 -19.31 -4.48 5.21
N ASP A 466 -19.43 -5.80 5.03
CA ASP A 466 -19.65 -6.73 6.14
C ASP A 466 -18.56 -7.81 6.13
N PRO A 467 -17.50 -7.61 6.93
CA PRO A 467 -16.43 -8.59 7.09
C PRO A 467 -16.91 -9.95 7.59
N ASN A 468 -18.02 -10.03 8.35
CA ASN A 468 -18.51 -11.31 8.89
C ASN A 468 -18.93 -12.28 7.77
N ARG A 469 -19.08 -11.81 6.52
CA ARG A 469 -19.35 -12.62 5.31
C ARG A 469 -18.32 -13.68 4.98
N PHE A 470 -17.11 -13.68 5.57
CA PHE A 470 -16.18 -14.81 5.41
C PHE A 470 -15.91 -15.56 6.71
N ALA A 471 -16.79 -15.43 7.71
CA ALA A 471 -16.72 -16.17 8.96
C ALA A 471 -16.63 -17.66 8.65
N SER A 472 -15.54 -18.31 9.08
CA SER A 472 -15.26 -19.72 8.73
C SER A 472 -16.36 -20.69 9.17
N ASP A 473 -17.10 -20.30 10.20
CA ASP A 473 -18.25 -20.94 10.83
C ASP A 473 -19.58 -20.23 10.53
N GLY A 474 -19.57 -19.15 9.74
CA GLY A 474 -20.75 -18.37 9.35
C GLY A 474 -21.53 -18.99 8.17
N PRO A 475 -22.86 -18.78 8.13
CA PRO A 475 -23.73 -19.36 7.09
C PRO A 475 -23.38 -18.85 5.68
N ASP A 476 -22.92 -17.60 5.59
CA ASP A 476 -22.49 -16.93 4.37
C ASP A 476 -21.29 -17.57 3.67
N VAL A 477 -20.44 -18.33 4.40
CA VAL A 477 -19.35 -19.11 3.79
C VAL A 477 -19.83 -20.50 3.41
N GLN A 478 -20.58 -21.15 4.29
CA GLN A 478 -20.99 -22.55 4.12
C GLN A 478 -22.02 -22.74 3.00
N SER A 479 -22.82 -21.70 2.70
CA SER A 479 -23.81 -21.71 1.61
C SER A 479 -23.30 -21.16 0.28
N ARG A 480 -22.12 -20.50 0.26
CA ARG A 480 -21.60 -19.79 -0.92
C ARG A 480 -20.94 -20.75 -1.91
N HIS A 481 -21.35 -20.66 -3.17
CA HIS A 481 -20.73 -21.43 -4.25
C HIS A 481 -19.22 -21.09 -4.39
N PRO A 482 -18.29 -22.08 -4.48
CA PRO A 482 -16.85 -21.83 -4.45
C PRO A 482 -16.30 -20.86 -5.51
N TYR A 483 -17.01 -20.70 -6.63
CA TYR A 483 -16.62 -19.78 -7.71
C TYR A 483 -17.28 -18.40 -7.63
N ALA A 484 -18.10 -18.12 -6.62
CA ALA A 484 -18.77 -16.82 -6.46
C ALA A 484 -17.92 -15.78 -5.70
N TYR A 485 -16.77 -16.19 -5.15
CA TYR A 485 -15.74 -15.32 -4.61
C TYR A 485 -14.36 -15.78 -5.09
N VAL A 486 -13.78 -15.06 -6.05
CA VAL A 486 -12.59 -15.47 -6.82
C VAL A 486 -11.63 -14.31 -7.08
N PRO A 487 -11.20 -13.55 -6.05
CA PRO A 487 -10.33 -12.37 -6.21
C PRO A 487 -8.96 -12.71 -6.81
N PHE A 488 -8.58 -13.98 -6.76
CA PHE A 488 -7.29 -14.52 -7.18
C PHE A 488 -7.46 -15.50 -8.34
N SER A 489 -8.59 -15.39 -9.06
CA SER A 489 -9.08 -16.42 -9.99
C SER A 489 -9.31 -17.77 -9.26
N ALA A 490 -9.64 -18.82 -10.02
CA ALA A 490 -9.89 -20.17 -9.52
C ALA A 490 -9.51 -21.22 -10.58
N GLY A 491 -9.43 -22.49 -10.18
CA GLY A 491 -9.03 -23.59 -11.06
C GLY A 491 -7.53 -23.54 -11.44
N PRO A 492 -7.12 -24.20 -12.55
CA PRO A 492 -5.70 -24.39 -12.91
C PRO A 492 -4.89 -23.12 -13.25
N ARG A 493 -5.52 -21.94 -13.21
CA ARG A 493 -4.92 -20.62 -13.41
C ARG A 493 -5.42 -19.65 -12.33
N ASN A 494 -5.51 -20.12 -11.08
CA ASN A 494 -5.53 -19.24 -9.93
C ASN A 494 -4.11 -18.67 -9.71
N CYS A 495 -4.05 -17.56 -8.98
CA CYS A 495 -2.82 -16.93 -8.51
C CYS A 495 -1.91 -17.99 -7.85
N ILE A 496 -0.75 -18.33 -8.43
CA ILE A 496 0.22 -19.24 -7.80
C ILE A 496 0.70 -18.65 -6.47
N GLY A 497 0.90 -17.35 -6.49
CA GLY A 497 1.03 -16.58 -5.28
C GLY A 497 -0.26 -16.45 -4.49
N GLN A 498 -1.30 -17.31 -4.51
CA GLN A 498 -2.34 -17.28 -3.47
C GLN A 498 -1.78 -17.64 -2.07
N LYS A 499 -0.52 -18.10 -2.01
CA LYS A 499 0.34 -18.10 -0.81
C LYS A 499 1.65 -17.32 -1.02
N PHE A 500 1.72 -16.46 -2.06
CA PHE A 500 2.69 -15.37 -2.28
C PHE A 500 2.14 -13.90 -2.58
N ALA A 501 0.86 -13.48 -2.41
CA ALA A 501 0.20 -12.10 -2.29
C ALA A 501 -0.79 -11.58 -1.09
N LEU A 502 -0.95 -12.17 0.14
CA LEU A 502 -2.05 -12.24 1.22
C LEU A 502 -1.37 -12.10 2.60
N LEU A 503 -0.31 -12.88 2.82
CA LEU A 503 0.43 -12.94 4.07
C LEU A 503 1.30 -11.68 4.10
N GLU A 504 2.11 -11.39 3.07
CA GLU A 504 2.53 -10.01 2.72
C GLU A 504 1.40 -8.92 2.53
N GLU A 505 0.14 -9.29 2.74
CA GLU A 505 -1.09 -8.49 2.77
C GLU A 505 -1.76 -8.66 4.18
N LYS A 506 -0.95 -8.90 5.23
CA LYS A 506 -1.29 -9.27 6.64
C LYS A 506 -0.46 -8.50 7.68
N ALA A 507 0.82 -8.19 7.41
CA ALA A 507 1.88 -7.99 8.41
C ALA A 507 2.93 -6.78 8.33
N LEU A 508 3.64 -6.38 7.25
CA LEU A 508 3.66 -5.00 6.68
C LEU A 508 2.38 -4.29 7.05
N LEU A 509 1.28 -4.90 6.64
CA LEU A 509 -0.08 -4.55 7.00
C LEU A 509 -0.23 -4.36 8.51
N ALA A 510 0.22 -5.31 9.30
CA ALA A 510 0.35 -5.08 10.72
C ALA A 510 1.31 -3.97 11.14
N ALA A 511 2.44 -3.73 10.50
CA ALA A 511 3.48 -2.83 10.96
C ALA A 511 3.01 -1.36 11.09
N ILE A 512 1.86 -0.99 10.51
CA ILE A 512 1.28 0.35 10.64
C ILE A 512 0.02 0.41 11.49
N LEU A 513 -0.79 -0.64 11.54
CA LEU A 513 -1.54 -0.87 12.76
C LEU A 513 -0.85 -1.93 13.62
N ARG A 514 0.40 -1.80 14.13
CA ARG A 514 1.39 -0.71 14.20
C ARG A 514 0.95 0.32 15.18
N ARG A 515 0.98 1.60 14.84
CA ARG A 515 1.11 2.62 15.89
C ARG A 515 -0.11 3.53 16.09
N TYR A 516 -1.20 3.32 15.36
CA TYR A 516 -2.25 4.33 15.14
C TYR A 516 -3.66 3.99 15.68
N ARG A 517 -4.68 4.73 15.19
CA ARG A 517 -6.11 4.49 14.97
C ARG A 517 -6.39 5.16 13.62
N ILE A 518 -6.97 4.43 12.68
CA ILE A 518 -7.33 4.99 11.39
C ILE A 518 -8.81 5.40 11.35
N LEU A 519 -9.15 6.12 10.29
CA LEU A 519 -10.39 6.81 10.00
C LEU A 519 -10.16 7.31 8.57
N CYS A 520 -10.94 6.84 7.60
CA CYS A 520 -10.90 7.33 6.24
C CYS A 520 -11.74 8.59 6.24
N LEU A 521 -11.17 9.73 5.89
CA LEU A 521 -12.01 10.92 5.73
C LEU A 521 -12.82 10.90 4.43
N ILE A 522 -12.74 9.87 3.55
CA ILE A 522 -13.78 9.70 2.51
C ILE A 522 -14.66 8.49 2.74
N HIS A 523 -15.91 8.76 3.11
CA HIS A 523 -17.01 7.82 2.92
C HIS A 523 -17.05 7.31 1.47
N ARG A 524 -17.45 6.04 1.37
CA ARG A 524 -17.22 5.12 0.26
C ARG A 524 -17.83 5.58 -1.07
N ASP A 525 -18.89 6.39 -0.99
CA ASP A 525 -19.57 7.05 -2.12
C ASP A 525 -18.67 7.96 -2.96
N GLN A 526 -17.56 8.42 -2.39
CA GLN A 526 -16.62 9.34 -3.03
C GLN A 526 -15.38 8.67 -3.63
N LEU A 527 -15.34 7.33 -3.67
CA LEU A 527 -14.27 6.58 -4.30
C LEU A 527 -14.46 6.53 -5.81
N GLU A 528 -13.88 7.48 -6.53
CA GLU A 528 -13.63 7.27 -7.95
C GLU A 528 -12.54 6.21 -8.14
N LEU A 529 -12.79 5.29 -9.08
CA LEU A 529 -11.93 4.14 -9.37
C LEU A 529 -11.32 4.28 -10.77
N ASP A 530 -10.04 3.96 -10.87
CA ASP A 530 -9.32 3.77 -12.12
C ASP A 530 -9.16 2.26 -12.38
N ILE A 531 -9.43 1.84 -13.62
CA ILE A 531 -9.30 0.45 -14.07
C ILE A 531 -8.22 0.41 -15.15
N ALA A 532 -6.97 0.33 -14.69
CA ALA A 532 -5.78 0.31 -15.53
C ALA A 532 -5.25 -1.14 -15.67
N ALA A 533 -3.95 -1.36 -15.43
CA ALA A 533 -3.43 -2.69 -15.11
C ALA A 533 -4.15 -3.26 -13.88
N VAL A 534 -4.24 -2.44 -12.83
CA VAL A 534 -4.85 -2.75 -11.54
C VAL A 534 -6.11 -1.92 -11.32
N LEU A 535 -7.03 -2.39 -10.47
CA LEU A 535 -8.01 -1.52 -9.83
C LEU A 535 -7.29 -0.69 -8.77
N LYS A 536 -7.53 0.62 -8.77
CA LYS A 536 -7.01 1.56 -7.76
C LYS A 536 -7.93 2.78 -7.67
N PRO A 537 -7.93 3.56 -6.59
CA PRO A 537 -8.64 4.81 -6.53
C PRO A 537 -8.00 5.81 -7.50
N ARG A 538 -8.83 6.54 -8.23
CA ARG A 538 -8.46 7.53 -9.27
C ARG A 538 -7.93 8.85 -8.68
N SER A 539 -7.67 8.90 -7.39
CA SER A 539 -7.59 10.15 -6.61
C SER A 539 -6.85 9.89 -5.30
N LYS A 540 -6.20 10.92 -4.74
CA LYS A 540 -5.56 10.79 -3.41
C LYS A 540 -6.61 10.47 -2.37
N ILE A 541 -6.37 9.43 -1.57
CA ILE A 541 -7.33 9.00 -0.56
C ILE A 541 -6.87 9.41 0.84
N PRO A 542 -7.79 9.95 1.64
CA PRO A 542 -7.47 10.42 2.98
C PRO A 542 -7.67 9.38 4.09
N MET A 543 -6.58 8.97 4.76
CA MET A 543 -6.60 7.95 5.83
C MET A 543 -5.91 8.42 7.12
N SER A 544 -6.33 8.03 8.33
CA SER A 544 -5.91 8.66 9.61
C SER A 544 -4.74 7.99 10.33
N PHE A 545 -3.83 8.79 10.89
CA PHE A 545 -2.66 8.25 11.61
C PHE A 545 -2.58 8.84 13.03
N THR A 546 -3.71 8.82 13.74
CA THR A 546 -3.77 9.17 15.18
C THR A 546 -3.06 8.08 15.95
N LYS A 547 -1.94 8.32 16.66
CA LYS A 547 -1.41 7.25 17.54
C LYS A 547 -2.49 6.83 18.54
N ARG A 548 -2.82 5.52 18.64
CA ARG A 548 -3.55 5.06 19.85
C ARG A 548 -2.70 5.41 21.08
N PHE A 549 -1.37 5.27 20.94
CA PHE A 549 -0.33 5.56 21.94
C PHE A 549 0.53 6.79 21.59
#